data_AF-A0A966PA71-F1
#
_entry.id   AF-A0A966PA71-F1
#
_cell.length_a   1.000
_cell.length_b   1.000
_cell.length_c   1.000
_cell.angle_alpha   90.00
_cell.angle_beta   90.00
_cell.angle_gamma   90.00
#
_symmetry.space_group_name_H-M   'P 1'
#
loop_
_entity.id
_entity.type
_entity.pdbx_description
1 polymer ?
#
loop_
_entity_poly.entity_id
_entity_poly.type
_entity_poly.pdbx_seq_one_letter_code
_entity_poly.pdbx_strand_id
1 'polypeptide(L)' 'AIVPTAILSRQTAGIRGSSLIVNLPGKPSAIGDCLSAVLPAIPYCIDLIGGAHLEVGGGLTAFRPKSK' A
#
# COMPACT_ATOMS: atom_id res chain seq x y z
N ALA A 1 -7.31 -16.16 -3.91
CA ALA A 1 -7.83 -17.34 -3.18
C ALA A 1 -7.84 -17.05 -1.69
N ILE A 2 -8.88 -17.45 -0.96
CA ILE A 2 -8.87 -17.30 0.51
C ILE A 2 -7.89 -18.32 1.07
N VAL A 3 -6.90 -17.84 1.81
CA VAL A 3 -5.89 -18.69 2.48
C VAL A 3 -6.20 -18.65 3.98
N PRO A 4 -6.73 -19.72 4.59
CA PRO A 4 -7.12 -19.71 6.01
C PRO A 4 -5.97 -19.34 6.96
N THR A 5 -4.74 -19.64 6.55
CA THR A 5 -3.52 -19.33 7.29
C THR A 5 -3.08 -17.87 7.18
N ALA A 6 -3.77 -17.03 6.39
CA ALA A 6 -3.46 -15.60 6.26
C ALA A 6 -3.51 -14.88 7.63
N ILE A 7 -4.34 -15.36 8.56
CA ILE A 7 -4.43 -14.82 9.93
C ILE A 7 -3.14 -14.93 10.74
N LEU A 8 -2.22 -15.82 10.35
CA LEU A 8 -0.93 -15.99 11.03
C LEU A 8 0.11 -14.95 10.61
N SER A 9 -0.19 -14.18 9.56
CA SER A 9 0.67 -13.10 9.09
C SER A 9 0.83 -12.03 10.16
N ARG A 10 2.08 -11.62 10.41
CA ARG A 10 2.44 -10.51 11.31
C ARG A 10 2.87 -9.26 10.53
N GLN A 11 2.41 -9.13 9.30
CA GLN A 11 2.68 -7.96 8.47
C GLN A 11 2.20 -6.69 9.17
N THR A 12 2.96 -5.62 8.99
CA THR A 12 2.65 -4.29 9.52
C THR A 12 3.14 -3.26 8.52
N ALA A 13 2.73 -2.01 8.74
CA ALA A 13 3.22 -0.86 8.00
C ALA A 13 3.50 0.27 8.99
N GLY A 14 4.47 1.11 8.67
CA GLY A 14 4.88 2.21 9.53
C GLY A 14 5.62 3.29 8.77
N ILE A 15 5.85 4.41 9.44
CA ILE A 15 6.49 5.59 8.86
C ILE A 15 7.84 5.83 9.55
N ARG A 16 8.86 6.15 8.76
CA ARG A 16 10.17 6.65 9.24
C ARG A 16 10.53 7.92 8.46
N GLY A 17 10.46 9.08 9.13
CA GLY A 17 10.57 10.37 8.44
C GLY A 17 9.45 10.53 7.42
N SER A 18 9.79 10.80 6.15
CA SER A 18 8.85 10.88 5.03
C SER A 18 8.75 9.57 4.22
N SER A 19 9.19 8.44 4.77
CA SER A 19 9.15 7.12 4.12
C SER A 19 8.10 6.21 4.74
N LEU A 20 7.27 5.60 3.90
CA LEU A 20 6.34 4.53 4.27
C LEU A 20 7.03 3.16 4.09
N ILE A 21 6.96 2.30 5.10
CA ILE A 21 7.48 0.94 5.09
C ILE A 21 6.28 -0.01 5.17
N VAL A 22 6.15 -0.95 4.23
CA VAL A 22 5.05 -1.93 4.17
C VAL A 22 5.62 -3.34 4.05
N ASN A 23 5.23 -4.23 4.97
CA ASN A 23 5.60 -5.64 4.89
C ASN A 23 4.68 -6.39 3.92
N LEU A 24 5.25 -7.02 2.90
CA LEU A 24 4.53 -7.81 1.89
C LEU A 24 4.76 -9.32 2.10
N PRO A 25 3.93 -10.20 1.50
CA PRO A 25 4.14 -11.64 1.57
C PRO A 25 5.32 -12.07 0.69
N GLY A 26 5.83 -13.30 0.88
CA GLY A 26 6.98 -13.80 0.10
C GLY A 26 6.64 -14.36 -1.27
N LYS A 27 5.40 -14.80 -1.51
CA LYS A 27 4.99 -15.43 -2.78
C LYS A 27 4.62 -14.34 -3.82
N PRO A 28 5.19 -14.35 -5.04
CA PRO A 28 4.91 -13.32 -6.06
C PRO A 28 3.43 -13.07 -6.35
N SER A 29 2.61 -14.11 -6.41
CA SER A 29 1.17 -13.95 -6.63
C SER A 29 0.49 -13.19 -5.49
N ALA A 30 0.87 -13.48 -4.23
CA ALA A 30 0.33 -12.81 -3.06
C ALA A 30 0.84 -11.36 -2.95
N ILE A 31 2.06 -11.09 -3.43
CA ILE A 31 2.58 -9.72 -3.52
C ILE A 31 1.69 -8.88 -4.44
N GLY A 32 1.34 -9.39 -5.62
CA GLY A 32 0.46 -8.72 -6.57
C GLY A 32 -0.94 -8.45 -5.99
N ASP A 33 -1.53 -9.45 -5.34
CA ASP A 33 -2.83 -9.31 -4.66
C ASP A 33 -2.79 -8.24 -3.55
N CYS A 34 -1.77 -8.28 -2.67
CA CYS A 34 -1.61 -7.32 -1.59
C CYS A 34 -1.37 -5.89 -2.11
N LEU A 35 -0.47 -5.72 -3.08
CA LEU A 35 -0.17 -4.42 -3.67
C LEU A 35 -1.41 -3.81 -4.33
N SER A 36 -2.19 -4.60 -5.07
CA SER A 36 -3.42 -4.11 -5.71
C SER A 36 -4.44 -3.59 -4.68
N ALA A 37 -4.46 -4.15 -3.48
CA ALA A 37 -5.34 -3.71 -2.40
C ALA A 37 -4.85 -2.45 -1.68
N VAL A 38 -3.54 -2.29 -1.47
CA VAL A 38 -2.99 -1.19 -0.66
C VAL A 38 -2.52 0.02 -1.47
N LEU A 39 -2.07 -0.19 -2.72
CA LEU A 39 -1.53 0.87 -3.59
C LEU A 39 -2.47 2.06 -3.78
N PRO A 40 -3.81 1.90 -3.89
CA PRO A 40 -4.69 3.06 -4.05
C PRO A 40 -4.56 4.11 -2.93
N ALA A 41 -4.18 3.71 -1.71
CA ALA A 41 -4.03 4.62 -0.57
C ALA A 41 -2.60 5.14 -0.39
N ILE A 42 -1.59 4.45 -0.93
CA ILE A 42 -0.17 4.76 -0.72
C ILE A 42 0.19 6.18 -1.19
N PRO A 43 -0.16 6.64 -2.41
CA PRO A 43 0.22 7.97 -2.88
C PRO A 43 -0.23 9.10 -1.96
N TYR A 44 -1.48 9.06 -1.48
CA TYR A 44 -1.99 10.06 -0.57
C TYR A 44 -1.34 9.98 0.81
N CYS A 45 -1.02 8.77 1.29
CA CYS A 45 -0.24 8.61 2.51
C CYS A 45 1.14 9.28 2.37
N ILE A 46 1.82 9.12 1.23
CA ILE A 46 3.10 9.78 0.95
C ILE A 46 2.94 11.30 0.90
N ASP A 47 1.88 11.82 0.28
CA ASP A 47 1.58 13.26 0.28
C ASP A 47 1.45 13.79 1.73
N LEU A 48 0.73 13.08 2.60
CA LEU A 48 0.48 13.48 3.99
C LEU A 48 1.73 13.47 4.88
N ILE A 49 2.70 12.59 4.61
CA ILE A 49 3.96 12.54 5.37
C ILE A 49 5.06 13.42 4.75
N GLY A 50 4.71 14.29 3.81
CA GLY A 50 5.63 15.22 3.15
C GLY A 50 6.65 14.54 2.24
N GLY A 51 6.29 13.38 1.68
CA GLY A 51 7.11 12.67 0.71
C GLY A 51 6.90 13.17 -0.74
N ALA A 52 7.40 12.39 -1.69
CA ALA A 52 7.25 12.70 -3.11
C ALA A 52 5.80 12.52 -3.59
N HIS A 53 5.36 13.38 -4.51
CA HIS A 53 4.07 13.20 -5.16
C HIS A 53 4.11 12.01 -6.13
N LEU A 54 3.29 10.99 -5.88
CA LEU A 54 3.28 9.75 -6.67
C LEU A 54 2.03 9.65 -7.53
N GLU A 55 2.20 9.18 -8.76
CA GLU A 55 1.12 8.76 -9.65
C GLU A 55 1.12 7.23 -9.80
N VAL A 56 -0.06 6.65 -10.00
CA VAL A 56 -0.23 5.19 -10.11
C VAL A 56 -0.69 4.81 -11.52
N GLY A 57 0.01 3.86 -12.13
CA GLY A 57 -0.37 3.27 -13.43
C GLY A 57 -0.97 1.87 -13.30
N GLY A 58 -1.17 1.19 -14.44
CA GLY A 58 -1.61 -0.22 -14.45
C GLY A 58 -3.08 -0.45 -14.13
N GLY A 59 -3.95 0.55 -14.39
CA GLY A 59 -5.39 0.44 -14.17
C GLY A 59 -5.84 0.67 -12.72
N LEU A 60 -4.92 1.03 -11.82
CA LEU A 60 -5.21 1.44 -10.44
C LEU A 60 -5.32 2.96 -10.37
N THR A 61 -6.24 3.45 -9.53
CA THR A 61 -6.42 4.88 -9.29
C THR A 61 -5.99 5.23 -7.87
N ALA A 62 -5.10 6.22 -7.74
CA ALA A 62 -4.73 6.78 -6.45
C ALA A 62 -5.93 7.51 -5.83
N PHE A 63 -6.35 7.10 -4.63
CA PHE A 63 -7.40 7.81 -3.89
C PHE A 63 -6.81 9.02 -3.19
N ARG A 64 -7.32 10.21 -3.51
CA ARG A 64 -7.05 11.47 -2.82
C ARG A 64 -8.38 12.16 -2.51
N PRO A 65 -8.71 12.45 -1.24
CA PRO A 65 -9.93 13.17 -0.91
C PRO A 65 -9.85 14.59 -1.48
N LYS A 66 -10.98 15.08 -2.02
CA LYS A 66 -11.08 16.49 -2.40
C LYS A 66 -10.99 17.33 -1.12
N SER A 67 -10.25 18.44 -1.16
CA SER A 67 -10.30 19.43 -0.08
C SER A 67 -11.76 19.78 0.18
N LYS A 68 -12.11 19.91 1.45
CA LYS A 68 -13.35 20.60 1.83
C LYS A 68 -13.34 22.03 1.27
#